data_AF-A0A1G8J715-F1
#
_entry.id   AF-A0A1G8J715-F1
#
_cell.length_a   1.000
_cell.length_b   1.000
_cell.length_c   1.000
_cell.angle_alpha   90.00
_cell.angle_beta   90.00
_cell.angle_gamma   90.00
#
_symmetry.space_group_name_H-M   'P 1'
#
loop_
_entity.id
_entity.type
_entity.pdbx_description
1 polymer ?
#
loop_
_entity_poly.entity_id
_entity_poly.type
_entity_poly.pdbx_seq_one_letter_code
_entity_poly.pdbx_strand_id
1 'polypeptide(L)'
;MKNSTFTICYCFNKDCPNSVYGYQCVPVKLSEEAVLTQSFGCATCGSELLSSVTLDLQIELFSMLNHRPIKSIAIVDDDLMYHYSVKNLLRNAPFIKADFYKNGKMLLHDLEINLKNESGLPAIIFLDIHMPVMDGWEFLEHFEKINNNLNVPIHVHLVSNSIEPLDNIINQRYPFIKSYIPKPLTMQLLAQVLT
;
A
#
# COMPACT_ATOMS: atom_id res chain seq x y z
N MET A 1 10.45 -30.93 25.61
CA MET A 1 10.35 -29.48 25.92
C MET A 1 9.53 -28.86 24.81
N LYS A 2 8.31 -28.38 25.10
CA LYS A 2 7.48 -27.68 24.09
C LYS A 2 8.16 -26.33 23.81
N ASN A 3 8.66 -26.12 22.59
CA ASN A 3 9.09 -24.79 22.16
C ASN A 3 7.88 -23.87 22.21
N SER A 4 7.84 -22.97 23.18
CA SER A 4 6.81 -21.93 23.25
C SER A 4 7.04 -20.97 22.10
N THR A 5 6.16 -20.95 21.12
CA THR A 5 6.15 -19.96 20.04
C THR A 5 5.61 -18.64 20.57
N PHE A 6 6.24 -17.54 20.16
CA PHE A 6 5.90 -16.20 20.60
C PHE A 6 5.71 -15.31 19.39
N THR A 7 4.76 -14.40 19.50
CA THR A 7 4.41 -13.42 18.48
C THR A 7 4.67 -12.01 19.01
N ILE A 8 5.09 -11.15 18.10
CA ILE A 8 5.34 -9.73 18.38
C ILE A 8 4.07 -8.95 18.06
N CYS A 9 3.60 -8.16 19.02
CA CYS A 9 2.41 -7.34 18.90
C CYS A 9 2.77 -5.84 19.00
N TYR A 10 2.08 -5.02 18.23
CA TYR A 10 2.35 -3.59 18.08
C TYR A 10 1.07 -2.76 18.27
N CYS A 11 1.22 -1.50 18.66
CA CYS A 11 0.12 -0.55 18.69
C CYS A 11 -0.04 0.13 17.32
N PHE A 12 -1.25 0.12 16.76
CA PHE A 12 -1.57 0.76 15.48
C PHE A 12 -2.43 2.03 15.63
N ASN A 13 -2.52 2.60 16.82
CA ASN A 13 -3.22 3.87 17.00
C ASN A 13 -2.36 5.04 16.51
N LYS A 14 -2.80 5.74 15.47
CA LYS A 14 -2.07 6.87 14.85
C LYS A 14 -1.80 8.02 15.83
N ASP A 15 -2.64 8.20 16.82
CA ASP A 15 -2.51 9.25 17.83
C ASP A 15 -1.63 8.83 19.02
N CYS A 16 -1.17 7.57 19.03
CA CYS A 16 -0.32 7.05 20.09
C CYS A 16 1.17 7.26 19.75
N PRO A 17 1.95 7.93 20.63
CA PRO A 17 3.38 8.13 20.42
C PRO A 17 4.18 6.82 20.48
N ASN A 18 3.63 5.77 21.10
CA ASN A 18 4.20 4.43 21.16
C ASN A 18 3.56 3.47 20.13
N SER A 19 3.00 4.01 19.05
CA SER A 19 2.52 3.21 17.92
C SER A 19 3.60 2.97 16.88
N VAL A 20 3.34 2.06 15.95
CA VAL A 20 4.16 1.86 14.74
C VAL A 20 4.33 3.14 13.92
N TYR A 21 3.43 4.12 14.08
CA TYR A 21 3.49 5.41 13.39
C TYR A 21 4.31 6.45 14.16
N GLY A 22 4.53 6.26 15.47
CA GLY A 22 5.26 7.17 16.36
C GLY A 22 6.78 6.99 16.39
N TYR A 23 7.34 6.12 15.53
CA TYR A 23 8.78 5.80 15.42
C TYR A 23 9.48 5.20 16.66
N GLN A 24 8.87 5.21 17.84
CA GLN A 24 9.41 4.67 19.09
C GLN A 24 8.60 3.47 19.63
N CYS A 25 7.88 2.75 18.78
CA CYS A 25 7.06 1.62 19.19
C CYS A 25 7.90 0.57 19.95
N VAL A 26 7.58 0.34 21.22
CA VAL A 26 8.12 -0.78 22.00
C VAL A 26 7.19 -1.97 21.82
N PRO A 27 7.59 -3.00 21.05
CA PRO A 27 6.73 -4.15 20.81
C PRO A 27 6.59 -5.05 22.03
N VAL A 28 5.45 -5.71 22.16
CA VAL A 28 5.17 -6.67 23.24
C VAL A 28 5.28 -8.10 22.70
N LYS A 29 6.01 -8.95 23.40
CA LYS A 29 6.14 -10.37 23.07
C LYS A 29 5.12 -11.19 23.86
N LEU A 30 4.20 -11.83 23.15
CA LEU A 30 3.12 -12.63 23.73
C LEU A 30 3.18 -14.06 23.17
N SER A 31 2.65 -15.04 23.90
CA SER A 31 2.49 -16.39 23.35
C SER A 31 1.39 -16.40 22.28
N GLU A 32 1.51 -17.26 21.28
CA GLU A 32 0.47 -17.40 20.25
C GLU A 32 -0.91 -17.71 20.84
N GLU A 33 -0.97 -18.60 21.84
CA GLU A 33 -2.21 -18.95 22.54
C GLU A 33 -2.86 -17.73 23.21
N ALA A 34 -2.05 -16.86 23.81
CA ALA A 34 -2.54 -15.64 24.42
C ALA A 34 -3.11 -14.67 23.36
N VAL A 35 -2.42 -14.49 22.25
CA VAL A 35 -2.85 -13.60 21.16
C VAL A 35 -4.18 -14.04 20.53
N LEU A 36 -4.46 -15.34 20.49
CA LEU A 36 -5.68 -15.89 19.91
C LEU A 36 -6.90 -15.90 20.86
N THR A 37 -6.68 -15.81 22.18
CA THR A 37 -7.73 -16.02 23.18
C THR A 37 -8.15 -14.77 23.93
N GLN A 38 -7.33 -13.72 23.91
CA GLN A 38 -7.54 -12.50 24.68
C GLN A 38 -6.97 -11.28 23.94
N SER A 39 -7.59 -10.12 24.15
CA SER A 39 -7.09 -8.85 23.63
C SER A 39 -6.11 -8.21 24.62
N PHE A 40 -5.11 -7.53 24.08
CA PHE A 40 -4.09 -6.84 24.87
C PHE A 40 -4.04 -5.37 24.52
N GLY A 41 -4.03 -4.50 25.53
CA GLY A 41 -3.96 -3.06 25.34
C GLY A 41 -2.52 -2.54 25.32
N CYS A 42 -2.26 -1.53 24.50
CA CYS A 42 -1.05 -0.74 24.56
C CYS A 42 -0.98 -0.05 25.93
N ALA A 43 0.16 -0.17 26.62
CA ALA A 43 0.36 0.46 27.93
C ALA A 43 0.26 2.01 27.90
N THR A 44 0.40 2.62 26.72
CA THR A 44 0.41 4.08 26.56
C THR A 44 -0.98 4.64 26.26
N CYS A 45 -1.73 4.05 25.33
CA CYS A 45 -2.99 4.59 24.84
C CYS A 45 -4.20 3.67 25.08
N GLY A 46 -3.99 2.46 25.61
CA GLY A 46 -5.04 1.46 25.83
C GLY A 46 -5.56 0.79 24.56
N SER A 47 -5.19 1.26 23.37
CA SER A 47 -5.64 0.64 22.11
C SER A 47 -5.12 -0.78 21.96
N GLU A 48 -5.91 -1.63 21.32
CA GLU A 48 -5.57 -3.03 21.09
C GLU A 48 -4.22 -3.17 20.35
N LEU A 49 -3.41 -4.11 20.85
CA LEU A 49 -2.16 -4.52 20.24
C LEU A 49 -2.46 -5.60 19.21
N LEU A 50 -1.94 -5.40 18.00
CA LEU A 50 -2.13 -6.33 16.90
C LEU A 50 -0.78 -6.97 16.54
N SER A 51 -0.81 -8.28 16.39
CA SER A 51 0.25 -9.08 15.77
C SER A 51 0.06 -9.22 14.26
N SER A 52 1.07 -9.72 13.55
CA SER A 52 0.92 -10.14 12.15
C SER A 52 -0.21 -11.16 11.99
N VAL A 53 -0.33 -12.15 12.89
CA VAL A 53 -1.38 -13.18 12.83
C VAL A 53 -2.77 -12.59 13.01
N THR A 54 -2.96 -11.72 14.01
CA THR A 54 -4.26 -11.07 14.23
C THR A 54 -4.57 -10.05 13.15
N LEU A 55 -3.55 -9.40 12.56
CA LEU A 55 -3.73 -8.56 11.38
C LEU A 55 -4.18 -9.39 10.20
N ASP A 56 -3.53 -10.51 9.91
CA ASP A 56 -3.90 -11.41 8.81
C ASP A 56 -5.32 -11.94 8.99
N LEU A 57 -5.67 -12.37 10.21
CA LEU A 57 -7.03 -12.81 10.54
C LEU A 57 -8.05 -11.67 10.46
N GLN A 58 -7.71 -10.47 10.94
CA GLN A 58 -8.57 -9.30 10.80
C GLN A 58 -8.72 -8.92 9.34
N ILE A 59 -7.67 -9.02 8.54
CA ILE A 59 -7.67 -8.74 7.09
C ILE A 59 -8.55 -9.74 6.35
N GLU A 60 -8.38 -11.04 6.62
CA GLU A 60 -9.24 -12.09 6.07
C GLU A 60 -10.70 -11.86 6.49
N LEU A 61 -10.96 -11.63 7.77
CA LEU A 61 -12.29 -11.38 8.30
C LEU A 61 -12.90 -10.09 7.74
N PHE A 62 -12.13 -9.01 7.62
CA PHE A 62 -12.56 -7.75 6.99
C PHE A 62 -12.84 -7.94 5.52
N SER A 63 -12.03 -8.72 4.79
CA SER A 63 -12.27 -9.03 3.37
C SER A 63 -13.53 -9.88 3.16
N MET A 64 -13.89 -10.71 4.15
CA MET A 64 -15.11 -11.51 4.15
C MET A 64 -16.36 -10.71 4.56
N LEU A 65 -16.24 -9.78 5.51
CA LEU A 65 -17.36 -9.02 6.08
C LEU A 65 -17.65 -7.68 5.40
N ASN A 66 -16.63 -7.05 4.81
CA ASN A 66 -16.75 -5.81 4.06
C ASN A 66 -16.19 -6.05 2.65
N HIS A 67 -16.99 -5.82 1.61
CA HIS A 67 -16.55 -5.85 0.21
C HIS A 67 -15.50 -4.77 -0.15
N ARG A 68 -14.75 -4.21 0.82
CA ARG A 68 -13.66 -3.27 0.56
C ARG A 68 -12.34 -4.02 0.61
N PRO A 69 -11.70 -4.26 -0.55
CA PRO A 69 -10.50 -5.06 -0.61
C PRO A 69 -9.36 -4.37 0.14
N ILE A 70 -8.46 -5.20 0.65
CA ILE A 70 -7.07 -4.85 0.94
C ILE A 70 -6.60 -3.97 -0.22
N LYS A 71 -6.20 -2.72 0.04
CA LYS A 71 -5.70 -1.83 -1.01
C LYS A 71 -4.34 -2.36 -1.47
N SER A 72 -4.37 -3.25 -2.46
CA SER A 72 -3.21 -3.59 -3.26
C SER A 72 -2.73 -2.33 -3.96
N ILE A 73 -1.43 -2.08 -3.87
CA ILE A 73 -0.78 -0.97 -4.58
C ILE A 73 0.17 -1.52 -5.62
N ALA A 74 0.31 -0.83 -6.74
CA ALA A 74 1.34 -1.08 -7.73
C ALA A 74 2.39 0.03 -7.66
N ILE A 75 3.66 -0.34 -7.61
CA ILE A 75 4.80 0.59 -7.72
C ILE A 75 5.43 0.38 -9.09
N VAL A 76 5.47 1.42 -9.91
CA VAL A 76 6.00 1.37 -11.29
C VAL A 76 7.17 2.34 -11.40
N ASP A 77 8.37 1.79 -11.47
CA ASP A 77 9.61 2.56 -11.51
C ASP A 77 10.73 1.69 -12.10
N ASP A 78 11.59 2.24 -12.96
CA ASP A 78 12.73 1.49 -13.49
C ASP A 78 13.90 1.42 -12.49
N ASP A 79 13.91 2.28 -11.46
CA ASP A 79 14.92 2.29 -10.41
C ASP A 79 14.69 1.21 -9.34
N LEU A 80 15.55 0.18 -9.38
CA LEU A 80 15.56 -0.90 -8.40
C LEU A 80 15.89 -0.44 -6.97
N MET A 81 16.63 0.66 -6.81
CA MET A 81 16.92 1.25 -5.50
C MET A 81 15.66 1.87 -4.90
N TYR A 82 14.84 2.53 -5.72
CA TYR A 82 13.54 3.02 -5.29
C TYR A 82 12.62 1.86 -4.89
N HIS A 83 12.55 0.78 -5.69
CA HIS A 83 11.82 -0.43 -5.30
C HIS A 83 12.29 -1.00 -3.96
N TYR A 84 13.61 -1.07 -3.72
CA TYR A 84 14.16 -1.55 -2.46
C TYR A 84 13.77 -0.64 -1.29
N SER A 85 13.81 0.68 -1.49
CA SER A 85 13.40 1.68 -0.50
C SER A 85 11.93 1.49 -0.08
N VAL A 86 11.03 1.38 -1.05
CA VAL A 86 9.60 1.17 -0.79
C VAL A 86 9.36 -0.20 -0.14
N LYS A 87 10.05 -1.26 -0.55
CA LYS A 87 9.97 -2.57 0.13
C LYS A 87 10.36 -2.47 1.60
N ASN A 88 11.45 -1.77 1.92
CA ASN A 88 11.87 -1.56 3.30
C ASN A 88 10.87 -0.73 4.10
N LEU A 89 10.27 0.29 3.49
CA LEU A 89 9.21 1.09 4.09
C LEU A 89 8.00 0.22 4.48
N LEU A 90 7.57 -0.65 3.57
CA LEU A 90 6.41 -1.53 3.76
C LEU A 90 6.64 -2.66 4.75
N ARG A 91 7.88 -2.93 5.20
CA ARG A 91 8.14 -3.92 6.28
C ARG A 91 7.39 -3.58 7.56
N ASN A 92 7.11 -2.29 7.81
CA ASN A 92 6.36 -1.82 8.97
C ASN A 92 4.85 -1.71 8.70
N ALA A 93 4.38 -2.12 7.52
CA ALA A 93 2.97 -2.08 7.12
C ALA A 93 2.58 -3.36 6.36
N PRO A 94 2.61 -4.54 7.03
CA PRO A 94 2.40 -5.84 6.39
C PRO A 94 1.00 -6.02 5.78
N PHE A 95 0.04 -5.18 6.17
CA PHE A 95 -1.32 -5.15 5.66
C PHE A 95 -1.46 -4.47 4.28
N ILE A 96 -0.40 -3.86 3.75
CA ILE A 96 -0.37 -3.29 2.41
C ILE A 96 0.28 -4.30 1.47
N LYS A 97 -0.52 -4.88 0.57
CA LYS A 97 0.03 -5.67 -0.54
C LYS A 97 0.60 -4.73 -1.59
N ALA A 98 1.85 -4.91 -1.99
CA ALA A 98 2.48 -4.11 -3.03
C ALA A 98 3.12 -4.99 -4.10
N ASP A 99 2.75 -4.75 -5.35
CA ASP A 99 3.34 -5.36 -6.54
C ASP A 99 4.27 -4.34 -7.23
N PHE A 100 5.40 -4.81 -7.77
CA PHE A 100 6.49 -3.94 -8.26
C PHE A 100 6.78 -4.21 -9.73
N TYR A 101 6.81 -3.14 -10.53
CA TYR A 101 6.91 -3.17 -11.99
C TYR A 101 8.05 -2.29 -12.45
N LYS A 102 8.90 -2.80 -13.35
CA LYS A 102 10.07 -2.05 -13.86
C LYS A 102 9.75 -1.06 -14.98
N ASN A 103 8.50 -1.04 -15.45
CA ASN A 103 8.00 -0.16 -16.51
C ASN A 103 6.48 -0.30 -16.64
N GLY A 104 5.87 0.66 -17.34
CA GLY A 104 4.42 0.68 -17.59
C GLY A 104 3.89 -0.53 -18.36
N LYS A 105 4.65 -1.10 -19.31
CA LYS A 105 4.19 -2.24 -20.12
C LYS A 105 3.91 -3.48 -19.27
N MET A 106 4.76 -3.74 -18.27
CA MET A 106 4.55 -4.88 -17.37
C MET A 106 3.25 -4.73 -16.58
N LEU A 107 2.97 -3.54 -16.05
CA LEU A 107 1.72 -3.29 -15.34
C LEU A 107 0.51 -3.38 -16.28
N LEU A 108 0.57 -2.78 -17.48
CA LEU A 108 -0.53 -2.87 -18.45
C LEU A 108 -0.89 -4.33 -18.78
N HIS A 109 0.12 -5.17 -18.98
CA HIS A 109 -0.10 -6.61 -19.23
C HIS A 109 -0.82 -7.30 -18.07
N ASP A 110 -0.41 -7.04 -16.83
CA ASP A 110 -1.06 -7.61 -15.65
C ASP A 110 -2.49 -7.09 -15.47
N LEU A 111 -2.74 -5.81 -15.74
CA LEU A 111 -4.09 -5.24 -15.70
C LEU A 111 -5.00 -5.87 -16.76
N GLU A 112 -4.50 -6.09 -17.98
CA GLU A 112 -5.23 -6.74 -19.08
C GLU A 112 -5.63 -8.18 -18.73
N ILE A 113 -4.72 -8.95 -18.13
CA ILE A 113 -4.99 -10.33 -17.69
C ILE A 113 -6.05 -10.35 -16.59
N ASN A 114 -6.05 -9.35 -15.70
CA ASN A 114 -6.93 -9.29 -14.54
C ASN A 114 -8.20 -8.45 -14.74
N LEU A 115 -8.53 -8.02 -15.97
CA LEU A 115 -9.71 -7.20 -16.27
C LEU A 115 -11.02 -7.73 -15.68
N LYS A 116 -11.18 -9.07 -15.62
CA LYS A 116 -12.38 -9.73 -15.10
C LYS A 116 -12.28 -10.15 -13.63
N ASN A 117 -11.11 -9.96 -13.01
CA ASN A 117 -10.85 -10.34 -11.63
C ASN A 117 -10.51 -9.08 -10.80
N GLU A 118 -11.53 -8.42 -10.28
CA GLU A 118 -11.39 -7.18 -9.51
C GLU A 118 -10.45 -7.33 -8.29
N SER A 119 -10.42 -8.51 -7.66
CA SER A 119 -9.51 -8.80 -6.54
C SER A 119 -8.02 -8.85 -6.93
N GLY A 120 -7.73 -9.01 -8.22
CA GLY A 120 -6.38 -9.02 -8.77
C GLY A 120 -5.87 -7.65 -9.19
N LEU A 121 -6.70 -6.61 -9.15
CA LEU A 121 -6.33 -5.26 -9.59
C LEU A 121 -5.77 -4.44 -8.41
N PRO A 122 -4.78 -3.56 -8.66
CA PRO A 122 -4.35 -2.58 -7.67
C PRO A 122 -5.44 -1.53 -7.48
N ALA A 123 -5.68 -1.10 -6.24
CA ALA A 123 -6.51 0.07 -5.96
C ALA A 123 -5.76 1.38 -6.26
N ILE A 124 -4.44 1.37 -6.11
CA ILE A 124 -3.59 2.55 -6.27
C ILE A 124 -2.34 2.19 -7.08
N ILE A 125 -1.98 3.04 -8.04
CA ILE A 125 -0.74 2.96 -8.80
C ILE A 125 0.14 4.16 -8.43
N PHE A 126 1.37 3.89 -8.01
CA PHE A 126 2.44 4.88 -7.89
C PHE A 126 3.31 4.76 -9.14
N LEU A 127 3.23 5.76 -10.02
CA LEU A 127 3.81 5.72 -11.37
C LEU A 127 4.94 6.73 -11.49
N ASP A 128 6.15 6.28 -11.79
CA ASP A 128 7.21 7.16 -12.28
C ASP A 128 6.89 7.66 -13.70
N ILE A 129 7.16 8.94 -13.97
CA ILE A 129 6.92 9.53 -15.30
C ILE A 129 8.10 9.27 -16.24
N HIS A 130 9.31 9.25 -15.71
CA HIS A 130 10.54 9.28 -16.48
C HIS A 130 11.19 7.89 -16.56
N MET A 131 10.47 6.95 -17.15
CA MET A 131 10.95 5.58 -17.37
C MET A 131 11.42 5.35 -18.82
N PRO A 132 12.43 4.50 -19.03
CA PRO A 132 12.79 4.00 -20.36
C PRO A 132 11.76 3.00 -20.89
N VAL A 133 11.76 2.74 -22.20
CA VAL A 133 10.89 1.79 -22.95
C VAL A 133 9.43 2.22 -23.11
N MET A 134 8.83 2.77 -22.06
CA MET A 134 7.51 3.40 -22.05
C MET A 134 7.52 4.45 -20.96
N ASP A 135 7.36 5.71 -21.34
CA ASP A 135 7.26 6.77 -20.34
C ASP A 135 5.90 6.72 -19.62
N GLY A 136 5.81 7.41 -18.48
CA GLY A 136 4.58 7.41 -17.70
C GLY A 136 3.38 8.00 -18.46
N TRP A 137 3.60 8.92 -19.40
CA TRP A 137 2.52 9.50 -20.19
C TRP A 137 1.94 8.51 -21.21
N GLU A 138 2.79 7.78 -21.90
CA GLU A 138 2.40 6.67 -22.78
C GLU A 138 1.63 5.60 -22.00
N PHE A 139 2.06 5.30 -20.76
CA PHE A 139 1.30 4.41 -19.88
C PHE A 139 -0.11 4.96 -19.61
N LEU A 140 -0.25 6.25 -19.25
CA LEU A 140 -1.54 6.87 -18.91
C LEU A 140 -2.52 6.82 -20.09
N GLU A 141 -2.05 6.98 -21.34
CA GLU A 141 -2.89 6.87 -22.54
C GLU A 141 -3.45 5.46 -22.75
N HIS A 142 -2.64 4.43 -22.52
CA HIS A 142 -3.09 3.03 -22.62
C HIS A 142 -3.98 2.66 -21.44
N PHE A 143 -3.59 3.09 -20.25
CA PHE A 143 -4.31 2.84 -19.02
C PHE A 143 -5.72 3.46 -19.03
N GLU A 144 -5.91 4.64 -19.63
CA GLU A 144 -7.24 5.25 -19.79
C GLU A 144 -8.24 4.29 -20.45
N LYS A 145 -7.81 3.56 -21.49
CA LYS A 145 -8.65 2.58 -22.19
C LYS A 145 -9.00 1.39 -21.31
N ILE A 146 -8.04 0.92 -20.51
CA ILE A 146 -8.24 -0.17 -19.54
C ILE A 146 -9.21 0.29 -18.46
N ASN A 147 -8.94 1.44 -17.84
CA ASN A 147 -9.70 2.01 -16.73
C ASN A 147 -11.16 2.24 -17.07
N ASN A 148 -11.46 2.64 -18.31
CA ASN A 148 -12.85 2.80 -18.78
C ASN A 148 -13.63 1.47 -18.88
N ASN A 149 -12.93 0.34 -18.89
CA ASN A 149 -13.52 -1.00 -18.89
C ASN A 149 -13.54 -1.66 -17.49
N LEU A 150 -13.01 -0.98 -16.46
CA LEU A 150 -13.01 -1.49 -15.10
C LEU A 150 -14.28 -1.09 -14.35
N ASN A 151 -14.82 -2.02 -13.56
CA ASN A 151 -15.94 -1.73 -12.66
C ASN A 151 -15.51 -0.97 -11.40
N VAL A 152 -14.22 -1.09 -11.04
CA VAL A 152 -13.63 -0.45 -9.87
C VAL A 152 -12.60 0.60 -10.31
N PRO A 153 -12.66 1.83 -9.79
CA PRO A 153 -11.70 2.86 -10.17
C PRO A 153 -10.34 2.56 -9.55
N ILE A 154 -9.29 2.73 -10.35
CA ILE A 154 -7.91 2.72 -9.87
C ILE A 154 -7.40 4.16 -9.84
N HIS A 155 -6.73 4.53 -8.76
CA HIS A 155 -6.16 5.87 -8.59
C HIS A 155 -4.68 5.87 -8.93
N VAL A 156 -4.23 6.88 -9.68
CA VAL A 156 -2.82 7.02 -10.05
C VAL A 156 -2.22 8.21 -9.30
N HIS A 157 -1.09 7.98 -8.65
CA HIS A 157 -0.23 9.03 -8.10
C HIS A 157 1.06 9.03 -8.89
N LEU A 158 1.38 10.19 -9.47
CA LEU A 158 2.62 10.37 -10.20
C LEU A 158 3.76 10.55 -9.18
N VAL A 159 4.86 9.85 -9.40
CA VAL A 159 6.02 9.88 -8.51
C VAL A 159 7.18 10.48 -9.28
N SER A 160 7.87 11.45 -8.66
CA SER A 160 9.03 12.10 -9.28
C SER A 160 10.09 12.47 -8.25
N ASN A 161 11.34 12.58 -8.71
CA ASN A 161 12.44 13.15 -7.93
C ASN A 161 12.31 14.69 -7.79
N SER A 162 11.51 15.34 -8.64
CA SER A 162 11.12 16.74 -8.54
C SER A 162 9.72 16.88 -7.92
N ILE A 163 9.48 17.99 -7.21
CA ILE A 163 8.14 18.39 -6.83
C ILE A 163 7.55 19.17 -8.00
N GLU A 164 6.52 18.61 -8.63
CA GLU A 164 5.80 19.27 -9.72
C GLU A 164 4.32 19.44 -9.34
N PRO A 165 3.73 20.64 -9.54
CA PRO A 165 2.31 20.83 -9.33
C PRO A 165 1.52 20.11 -10.41
N LEU A 166 0.48 19.37 -9.99
CA LEU A 166 -0.52 18.87 -10.93
C LEU A 166 -1.31 20.07 -11.47
N ASP A 167 -1.14 20.38 -12.76
CA ASP A 167 -1.89 21.46 -13.36
C ASP A 167 -3.30 21.02 -13.77
N ASN A 168 -4.16 22.01 -14.05
CA ASN A 168 -5.55 21.77 -14.42
C ASN A 168 -5.69 21.03 -15.76
N ILE A 169 -4.71 21.14 -16.66
CA ILE A 169 -4.75 20.53 -17.99
C ILE A 169 -4.59 19.02 -17.84
N ILE A 170 -3.61 18.57 -17.06
CA ILE A 170 -3.39 17.15 -16.77
C ILE A 170 -4.61 16.56 -16.05
N ASN A 171 -5.15 17.26 -15.05
CA ASN A 171 -6.34 16.80 -14.31
C ASN A 171 -7.58 16.62 -15.21
N GLN A 172 -7.79 17.53 -16.16
CA GLN A 172 -8.90 17.43 -17.11
C GLN A 172 -8.69 16.28 -18.09
N ARG A 173 -7.45 16.04 -18.53
CA ARG A 173 -7.11 14.96 -19.47
C ARG A 173 -7.17 13.58 -18.81
N TYR A 174 -6.75 13.47 -17.55
CA TYR A 174 -6.60 12.21 -16.82
C TYR A 174 -7.19 12.31 -15.40
N PRO A 175 -8.53 12.21 -15.24
CA PRO A 175 -9.21 12.42 -13.94
C PRO A 175 -8.93 11.35 -12.87
N PHE A 176 -8.31 10.23 -13.27
CA PHE A 176 -7.86 9.17 -12.38
C PHE A 176 -6.51 9.49 -11.71
N ILE A 177 -5.78 10.51 -12.17
CA ILE A 177 -4.59 11.03 -11.50
C ILE A 177 -5.04 11.84 -10.28
N LYS A 178 -4.47 11.55 -9.10
CA LYS A 178 -4.86 12.17 -7.83
C LYS A 178 -3.85 13.18 -7.30
N SER A 179 -2.55 12.92 -7.47
CA SER A 179 -1.51 13.86 -7.05
C SER A 179 -0.16 13.52 -7.65
N TYR A 180 0.77 14.47 -7.54
CA TYR A 180 2.21 14.21 -7.58
C TYR A 180 2.74 13.92 -6.17
N ILE A 181 3.67 12.99 -6.07
CA ILE A 181 4.31 12.56 -4.84
C ILE A 181 5.83 12.63 -5.02
N PRO A 182 6.56 13.38 -4.18
CA PRO A 182 8.02 13.40 -4.24
C PRO A 182 8.61 12.08 -3.76
N LYS A 183 9.68 11.63 -4.41
CA LYS A 183 10.55 10.57 -3.89
C LYS A 183 11.44 11.13 -2.75
N PRO A 184 11.79 10.31 -1.74
CA PRO A 184 11.31 8.95 -1.51
C PRO A 184 9.90 8.93 -0.90
N LEU A 185 9.15 7.87 -1.19
CA LEU A 185 7.87 7.62 -0.54
C LEU A 185 8.08 7.47 0.97
N THR A 186 7.18 8.04 1.77
CA THR A 186 7.24 7.98 3.24
C THR A 186 5.97 7.34 3.81
N MET A 187 6.05 6.84 5.05
CA MET A 187 4.86 6.28 5.72
C MET A 187 3.76 7.33 5.90
N GLN A 188 4.13 8.59 6.10
CA GLN A 188 3.16 9.69 6.22
C GLN A 188 2.40 9.90 4.91
N LEU A 189 3.10 9.92 3.77
CA LEU A 189 2.48 10.05 2.44
C LEU A 189 1.62 8.83 2.11
N LEU A 190 2.10 7.62 2.38
CA LEU A 190 1.31 6.39 2.23
C LEU A 190 0.03 6.46 3.07
N ALA A 191 0.13 6.87 4.33
CA ALA A 191 -1.03 6.96 5.21
C ALA A 191 -2.07 7.99 4.74
N GLN A 192 -1.64 9.08 4.11
CA GLN A 192 -2.53 10.10 3.53
C GLN A 192 -3.25 9.60 2.27
N VAL A 193 -2.53 8.85 1.43
CA VAL A 193 -3.07 8.31 0.16
C VAL A 193 -3.98 7.10 0.39
N LEU A 194 -3.72 6.32 1.43
CA LEU A 194 -4.47 5.10 1.73
C LEU A 194 -5.74 5.32 2.57
N THR A 195 -5.92 6.46 3.21
CA THR A 195 -7.18 6.84 3.90
C THR A 195 -8.22 7.34 2.93
#